data_AF-A0A0B1S4Z0-F1
#
_entry.id   AF-A0A0B1S4Z0-F1
#
_cell.length_a   1.000
_cell.length_b   1.000
_cell.length_c   1.000
_cell.angle_alpha   90.00
_cell.angle_beta   90.00
_cell.angle_gamma   90.00
#
_symmetry.space_group_name_H-M   'P 1'
#
loop_
_entity.id
_entity.type
_entity.pdbx_description
1 polymer ?
#
loop_
_entity_poly.entity_id
_entity_poly.type
_entity_poly.pdbx_seq_one_letter_code
_entity_poly.pdbx_strand_id
1 'polypeptide(L)'
;MISPPEYNLSKVNCDVYLFYSDYDWLASAADVEQFLIPKLPKTSVKLARKLQEFNHNDFLWGLRARKEIYDQITNVIKIDSRRLSIQRSMNSYFKQNPNENKTIDETSYKTNTSLELD
;
A
#
# COMPACT_ATOMS: atom_id res chain seq x y z
N MET A 1 35.02 -18.66 4.96
CA MET A 1 34.86 -17.20 4.76
C MET A 1 33.47 -16.80 5.24
N ILE A 2 33.34 -15.70 5.96
CA ILE A 2 32.04 -15.13 6.33
C ILE A 2 31.84 -13.92 5.43
N SER A 3 30.89 -13.99 4.50
CA SER A 3 30.47 -12.86 3.69
C SER A 3 29.30 -12.14 4.38
N PRO A 4 29.15 -10.82 4.20
CA PRO A 4 27.96 -10.11 4.66
C PRO A 4 26.68 -10.76 4.08
N PRO A 5 25.60 -10.89 4.86
CA PRO A 5 24.34 -11.43 4.36
C PRO A 5 23.67 -10.44 3.38
N GLU A 6 23.05 -10.97 2.33
CA GLU A 6 22.24 -10.16 1.43
C GLU A 6 20.83 -9.90 1.99
N TYR A 7 20.30 -8.71 1.75
CA TYR A 7 18.92 -8.38 2.05
C TYR A 7 17.98 -8.96 0.98
N ASN A 8 17.12 -9.87 1.39
CA ASN A 8 16.11 -10.45 0.49
C ASN A 8 14.85 -9.58 0.42
N LEU A 9 14.76 -8.75 -0.62
CA LEU A 9 13.64 -7.82 -0.83
C LEU A 9 12.30 -8.52 -1.10
N SER A 10 12.29 -9.81 -1.50
CA SER A 10 11.02 -10.55 -1.68
C SER A 10 10.31 -10.84 -0.36
N LYS A 11 10.98 -10.61 0.77
CA LYS A 11 10.39 -10.74 2.11
C LYS A 11 9.68 -9.47 2.61
N VAL A 12 9.69 -8.38 1.84
CA VAL A 12 8.96 -7.14 2.20
C VAL A 12 7.46 -7.38 2.14
N ASN A 13 6.78 -7.25 3.28
CA ASN A 13 5.35 -7.58 3.44
C ASN A 13 4.47 -6.39 3.82
N CYS A 14 5.00 -5.17 3.80
CA CYS A 14 4.24 -3.94 4.00
C CYS A 14 3.83 -3.31 2.67
N ASP A 15 2.81 -2.45 2.73
CA ASP A 15 2.41 -1.61 1.60
C ASP A 15 3.49 -0.55 1.33
N VAL A 16 3.97 -0.48 0.08
CA VAL A 16 5.07 0.38 -0.37
C VAL A 16 4.55 1.39 -1.41
N TYR A 17 4.84 2.66 -1.19
CA TYR A 17 4.52 3.77 -2.09
C TYR A 17 5.82 4.47 -2.45
N LEU A 18 6.21 4.42 -3.73
CA LEU A 18 7.48 4.94 -4.22
C LEU A 18 7.26 6.28 -4.92
N PHE A 19 8.13 7.24 -4.60
CA PHE A 19 8.30 8.51 -5.31
C PHE A 19 9.77 8.58 -5.71
N TYR A 20 10.06 8.78 -7.00
CA TYR A 20 11.41 8.78 -7.54
C TYR A 20 11.50 9.71 -8.76
N SER A 21 12.70 9.98 -9.28
CA SER A 21 12.88 10.89 -10.42
C SER A 21 14.14 10.56 -11.22
N ASP A 22 14.20 11.00 -12.48
CA ASP A 22 15.41 10.90 -13.32
C ASP A 22 16.55 11.81 -12.84
N TYR A 23 16.23 12.84 -12.04
CA TYR A 23 17.21 13.83 -11.58
C TYR A 23 17.83 13.47 -10.23
N ASP A 24 17.41 12.35 -9.62
CA ASP A 24 18.00 11.83 -8.40
C ASP A 24 19.26 11.00 -8.74
N TRP A 25 20.43 11.54 -8.38
CA TRP A 25 21.71 10.87 -8.62
C TRP A 25 22.05 9.80 -7.59
N LEU A 26 21.37 9.77 -6.43
CA LEU A 26 21.61 8.80 -5.36
C LEU A 26 20.65 7.61 -5.46
N ALA A 27 19.37 7.87 -5.67
CA ALA A 27 18.35 6.87 -5.91
C ALA A 27 17.89 6.96 -7.38
N SER A 28 18.76 6.53 -8.28
CA SER A 28 18.54 6.68 -9.72
C SER A 28 17.23 6.01 -10.17
N ALA A 29 16.56 6.62 -11.14
CA ALA A 29 15.36 6.02 -11.72
C ALA A 29 15.64 4.61 -12.27
N ALA A 30 16.84 4.35 -12.80
CA ALA A 30 17.25 3.04 -13.28
C ALA A 30 17.27 2.00 -12.15
N ASP A 31 17.87 2.31 -10.99
CA ASP A 31 17.89 1.39 -9.84
C ASP A 31 16.48 1.15 -9.30
N VAL A 32 15.63 2.19 -9.26
CA VAL A 32 14.25 2.04 -8.82
C VAL A 32 13.44 1.15 -9.77
N GLU A 33 13.49 1.45 -11.07
CA GLU A 33 12.69 0.78 -12.11
C GLU A 33 13.18 -0.63 -12.43
N GLN A 34 14.50 -0.83 -12.51
CA GLN A 34 15.10 -2.07 -13.01
C GLN A 34 15.56 -3.02 -11.89
N PHE A 35 15.78 -2.52 -10.67
CA PHE A 35 16.23 -3.35 -9.55
C PHE A 35 15.23 -3.41 -8.40
N LEU A 36 14.81 -2.27 -7.84
CA LEU A 36 13.98 -2.24 -6.63
C LEU A 36 12.56 -2.76 -6.90
N ILE A 37 11.84 -2.18 -7.86
CA ILE A 37 10.46 -2.56 -8.18
C ILE A 37 10.35 -4.04 -8.57
N PRO A 38 11.21 -4.60 -9.44
CA PRO A 38 11.13 -6.01 -9.82
C PRO A 38 11.46 -6.99 -8.68
N LYS A 39 12.23 -6.58 -7.67
CA LYS A 39 12.60 -7.43 -6.53
C LYS A 39 11.59 -7.39 -5.37
N LEU A 40 10.75 -6.36 -5.32
CA LEU A 40 9.67 -6.28 -4.33
C LEU A 40 8.50 -7.20 -4.73
N PRO A 41 7.76 -7.77 -3.76
CA PRO A 41 6.54 -8.50 -4.08
C PRO A 41 5.52 -7.59 -4.76
N LYS A 42 4.88 -8.08 -5.82
CA LYS A 42 3.85 -7.35 -6.57
C LYS A 42 2.70 -6.87 -5.67
N THR A 43 2.41 -7.62 -4.60
CA THR A 43 1.38 -7.27 -3.62
C THR A 43 1.77 -6.10 -2.73
N SER A 44 3.06 -5.83 -2.56
CA SER A 44 3.59 -4.81 -1.66
C SER A 44 3.62 -3.43 -2.34
N VAL A 45 3.97 -3.34 -3.62
CA VAL A 45 4.02 -2.05 -4.34
C VAL A 45 2.60 -1.56 -4.68
N LYS A 46 2.14 -0.50 -4.00
CA LYS A 46 0.82 0.11 -4.21
C LYS A 46 0.85 1.29 -5.17
N LEU A 47 2.00 1.97 -5.24
CA LEU A 47 2.21 3.13 -6.10
C LEU A 47 3.70 3.20 -6.44
N ALA A 48 4.01 3.51 -7.69
CA ALA A 48 5.32 3.99 -8.10
C ALA A 48 5.14 5.23 -8.96
N ARG A 49 5.55 6.39 -8.45
CA ARG A 49 5.36 7.69 -9.09
C ARG A 49 6.69 8.32 -9.43
N LYS A 50 6.90 8.49 -10.74
CA LYS A 50 8.04 9.23 -11.26
C LYS A 50 7.73 10.72 -11.31
N LEU A 51 8.47 11.52 -10.56
CA LEU A 51 8.36 12.97 -10.50
C LEU A 51 9.30 13.61 -11.52
N GLN A 52 8.86 14.70 -12.14
CA GLN A 52 9.69 15.45 -13.09
C GLN A 52 10.61 16.43 -12.35
N GLU A 53 11.91 16.36 -12.67
CA GLU A 53 12.95 17.30 -12.23
C GLU A 53 13.08 17.41 -10.70
N PHE A 54 12.96 16.28 -10.00
CA PHE A 54 13.28 16.19 -8.57
C PHE A 54 14.67 15.58 -8.43
N ASN A 55 15.61 16.33 -7.87
CA ASN A 55 16.84 15.73 -7.35
C ASN A 55 16.60 15.09 -5.97
N HIS A 56 17.63 14.48 -5.40
CA HIS A 56 17.53 13.78 -4.12
C HIS A 56 17.04 14.66 -2.95
N ASN A 57 17.44 15.94 -2.92
CA ASN A 57 17.07 16.86 -1.85
C ASN A 57 15.66 17.45 -2.05
N ASP A 58 15.13 17.46 -3.27
CA ASP A 58 13.80 18.02 -3.54
C ASP A 58 12.69 17.24 -2.85
N PHE A 59 12.89 15.94 -2.58
CA PHE A 59 11.95 15.14 -1.80
C PHE A 59 11.79 15.62 -0.35
N LEU A 60 12.76 16.37 0.19
CA LEU A 60 12.73 16.93 1.53
C LEU A 60 12.55 18.45 1.56
N TRP A 61 13.22 19.18 0.67
CA TRP A 61 13.30 20.66 0.68
C TRP A 61 12.73 21.33 -0.57
N GLY A 62 12.27 20.55 -1.54
CA GLY A 62 11.71 21.08 -2.77
C GLY A 62 10.41 21.86 -2.50
N LEU A 63 10.27 23.04 -3.10
CA LEU A 63 9.07 23.87 -2.96
C LEU A 63 7.79 23.14 -3.44
N ARG A 64 7.96 22.16 -4.34
CA ARG A 64 6.90 21.30 -4.90
C ARG A 64 6.56 20.09 -4.02
N ALA A 65 7.42 19.72 -3.05
CA ALA A 65 7.32 18.47 -2.28
C ALA A 65 5.99 18.33 -1.53
N ARG A 66 5.50 19.42 -0.92
CA ARG A 66 4.19 19.42 -0.23
C ARG A 66 3.07 18.93 -1.14
N LYS A 67 2.93 19.55 -2.31
CA LYS A 67 1.81 19.29 -3.23
C LYS A 67 1.96 17.94 -3.94
N GLU A 68 3.18 17.60 -4.36
CA GLU A 68 3.44 16.43 -5.21
C GLU A 68 3.76 15.14 -4.43
N ILE A 69 4.06 15.24 -3.14
CA ILE A 69 4.41 14.10 -2.29
C ILE A 69 3.58 14.10 -1.01
N TYR A 70 3.71 15.11 -0.15
CA TYR A 70 3.22 15.04 1.23
C TYR A 70 1.69 15.03 1.32
N ASP A 71 1.01 15.82 0.50
CA ASP A 71 -0.45 15.83 0.42
C ASP A 71 -0.98 14.44 0.01
N GLN A 72 -0.26 13.73 -0.87
CA GLN A 72 -0.63 12.38 -1.29
C GLN A 72 -0.39 11.35 -0.20
N ILE A 73 0.76 11.39 0.48
CA ILE A 73 1.06 10.53 1.63
C ILE A 73 0.00 10.74 2.71
N THR A 74 -0.33 11.99 3.01
CA THR A 74 -1.35 12.34 4.01
C THR A 74 -2.71 11.76 3.64
N ASN A 75 -3.08 11.80 2.36
CA ASN A 75 -4.33 11.21 1.89
C ASN A 75 -4.36 9.69 2.04
N VAL A 76 -3.25 9.00 1.69
CA VAL A 76 -3.13 7.54 1.91
C VAL A 76 -3.32 7.20 3.38
N ILE A 77 -2.63 7.91 4.28
CA ILE A 77 -2.72 7.69 5.73
C ILE A 77 -4.14 7.93 6.24
N LYS A 78 -4.83 8.99 5.79
CA LYS A 78 -6.21 9.30 6.20
C LYS A 78 -7.18 8.21 5.76
N ILE A 79 -7.05 7.73 4.51
CA ILE A 79 -7.88 6.66 3.97
C ILE A 79 -7.67 5.37 4.78
N ASP A 80 -6.41 4.99 5.02
CA ASP A 80 -6.10 3.78 5.77
C ASP A 80 -6.56 3.86 7.23
N SER A 81 -6.35 5.02 7.88
CA SER A 81 -6.84 5.28 9.23
C SER A 81 -8.36 5.13 9.33
N ARG A 82 -9.10 5.64 8.35
CA ARG A 82 -10.57 5.51 8.29
C ARG A 82 -11.00 4.06 8.05
N ARG A 83 -10.32 3.35 7.15
CA ARG A 83 -10.57 1.92 6.91
C ARG A 83 -10.39 1.13 8.20
N LEU A 84 -9.30 1.34 8.91
CA LEU A 84 -9.00 0.66 10.17
C LEU A 84 -9.99 1.02 11.28
N SER A 85 -10.44 2.28 11.38
CA SER A 85 -11.45 2.65 12.37
C SER A 85 -12.78 1.93 12.11
N ILE A 86 -13.22 1.86 10.85
CA ILE A 86 -14.44 1.15 10.46
C ILE A 86 -14.30 -0.34 10.75
N GLN A 87 -13.19 -0.95 10.35
CA GLN A 87 -12.94 -2.37 10.60
C GLN A 87 -12.96 -2.70 12.10
N ARG A 88 -12.36 -1.85 12.94
CA ARG A 88 -12.41 -2.01 14.40
C ARG A 88 -13.83 -1.91 14.94
N SER A 89 -14.58 -0.87 14.54
CA SER A 89 -15.98 -0.69 14.95
C SER A 89 -16.86 -1.87 14.55
N MET A 90 -16.72 -2.37 13.31
CA MET A 90 -17.45 -3.54 12.82
C MET A 90 -17.09 -4.80 13.61
N ASN A 91 -15.79 -5.05 13.82
CA ASN A 91 -15.34 -6.21 14.58
C ASN A 91 -15.86 -6.17 16.03
N SER A 92 -15.87 -5.00 16.66
CA SER A 92 -16.46 -4.80 17.99
C SER A 92 -17.97 -5.08 18.00
N TYR A 93 -18.69 -4.61 16.98
CA TYR A 93 -20.13 -4.84 16.84
C TYR A 93 -20.48 -6.33 16.73
N PHE A 94 -19.85 -7.04 15.80
CA PHE A 94 -20.12 -8.47 15.57
C PHE A 94 -19.66 -9.36 16.72
N LYS A 95 -18.64 -8.94 17.48
CA LYS A 95 -18.23 -9.62 18.72
C LYS A 95 -19.27 -9.48 19.83
N GLN A 96 -19.99 -8.35 19.88
CA GLN A 96 -21.07 -8.11 20.84
C GLN A 96 -22.40 -8.74 20.42
N ASN A 97 -22.64 -8.91 19.11
CA ASN A 97 -23.89 -9.43 18.55
C ASN A 97 -23.69 -10.75 17.78
N PRO A 98 -23.27 -11.85 18.43
CA PRO A 98 -22.89 -13.09 17.76
C PRO A 98 -24.04 -13.79 17.02
N ASN A 99 -25.30 -13.53 17.40
CA ASN A 99 -26.47 -14.15 16.77
C ASN A 99 -26.80 -13.56 15.38
N GLU A 100 -26.36 -12.33 15.08
CA GLU A 100 -26.52 -11.74 13.75
C GLU A 100 -25.54 -12.34 12.73
N ASN A 101 -24.37 -12.82 13.17
CA ASN A 101 -23.41 -13.48 12.30
C ASN A 101 -24.02 -14.71 11.61
N LYS A 102 -24.84 -15.49 12.33
CA LYS A 102 -25.56 -16.65 11.76
C LYS A 102 -26.56 -16.23 10.68
N THR A 103 -27.29 -15.14 10.91
CA THR A 103 -28.30 -14.66 9.96
C THR A 103 -27.66 -14.12 8.68
N ILE A 104 -26.50 -13.43 8.78
CA ILE A 104 -25.78 -12.89 7.62
C ILE A 104 -25.15 -14.00 6.78
N ASP A 105 -24.53 -15.01 7.42
CA ASP A 105 -24.00 -16.16 6.70
C ASP A 105 -25.13 -16.90 5.97
N GLU A 106 -26.23 -17.23 6.66
CA GLU A 106 -27.39 -17.89 6.04
C GLU A 106 -27.99 -17.11 4.87
N THR A 107 -28.00 -15.77 4.95
CA THR A 107 -28.53 -14.91 3.89
C THR A 107 -27.54 -14.83 2.71
N SER A 108 -26.23 -14.73 2.97
CA SER A 108 -25.20 -14.69 1.93
C SER A 108 -25.10 -16.02 1.18
N TYR A 109 -25.22 -17.15 1.89
CA TYR A 109 -25.31 -18.47 1.28
C TYR A 109 -26.53 -18.57 0.36
N LYS A 110 -27.73 -18.16 0.80
CA LYS A 110 -28.95 -18.19 -0.04
C LYS A 110 -28.87 -17.28 -1.26
N THR A 111 -28.27 -16.10 -1.12
CA THR A 111 -28.20 -15.12 -2.21
C THR A 111 -27.24 -15.59 -3.31
N ASN A 112 -26.14 -16.25 -2.95
CA ASN A 112 -25.20 -16.81 -3.93
C ASN A 112 -25.77 -18.02 -4.67
N THR A 113 -26.57 -18.88 -4.02
CA THR A 113 -27.22 -20.02 -4.68
C THR A 113 -28.32 -19.60 -5.68
N SER A 114 -28.98 -18.46 -5.45
CA SER A 114 -30.01 -17.94 -6.37
C SER A 114 -29.45 -17.25 -7.63
N LEU A 115 -28.15 -16.89 -7.65
CA LEU A 115 -27.50 -16.25 -8.80
C LEU A 115 -26.83 -17.25 -9.76
N GLU A 116 -26.73 -18.53 -9.40
CA GLU A 116 -26.14 -19.59 -10.23
C GLU A 116 -27.17 -20.40 -11.06
N LEU A 117 -28.44 -20.00 -11.08
CA LEU A 117 -29.54 -20.75 -11.71
C LEU A 117 -30.18 -20.10 -12.95
N ASP A 118 -29.60 -19.02 -13.49
CA ASP A 118 -30.04 -18.37 -14.75
C ASP A 118 -28.96 -18.44 -15.85
#